data_AF-A0A7W8HZN3-F1
#
_entry.id   AF-A0A7W8HZN3-F1
#
_cell.length_a   1.000
_cell.length_b   1.000
_cell.length_c   1.000
_cell.angle_alpha   90.00
_cell.angle_beta   90.00
_cell.angle_gamma   90.00
#
_symmetry.space_group_name_H-M   'P 1'
#
loop_
_entity.id
_entity.type
_entity.pdbx_description
1 polymer ?
#
loop_
_entity_poly.entity_id
_entity_poly.type
_entity_poly.pdbx_seq_one_letter_code
_entity_poly.pdbx_strand_id
1 'polypeptide(L)'
;MTGSTRQFSGVYLHEFEGSTFVEGATAIPAERPGYKETDSLEWIDQPRLEDLLEERLGDGNCYTVQPILITFVGRRTHYPIGGAGHMGLHPGKVTVHRVISAKRLGPAFCYDR
;
A
#
# COMPACT_ATOMS: atom_id res chain seq x y z
N MET A 1 -6.55 -17.88 -5.54
CA MET A 1 -7.79 -18.09 -4.74
C MET A 1 -8.26 -16.74 -4.22
N THR A 2 -9.56 -16.43 -4.32
CA THR A 2 -10.15 -15.18 -3.86
C THR A 2 -10.74 -15.36 -2.46
N GLY A 3 -10.29 -14.57 -1.49
CA GLY A 3 -10.78 -14.61 -0.10
C GLY A 3 -12.19 -14.02 0.05
N SER A 4 -12.73 -14.01 1.26
CA SER A 4 -13.98 -13.31 1.58
C SER A 4 -13.75 -11.80 1.76
N THR A 5 -14.80 -11.01 1.59
CA THR A 5 -14.78 -9.59 1.94
C THR A 5 -14.64 -9.44 3.46
N ARG A 6 -13.67 -8.65 3.91
CA ARG A 6 -13.45 -8.37 5.35
C ARG A 6 -12.82 -7.00 5.56
N GLN A 7 -12.69 -6.60 6.82
CA GLN A 7 -11.91 -5.43 7.20
C GLN A 7 -10.42 -5.75 7.21
N PHE A 8 -9.63 -4.81 6.71
CA PHE A 8 -8.18 -4.78 6.75
C PHE A 8 -7.73 -3.50 7.46
N SER A 9 -6.60 -3.59 8.14
CA SER A 9 -5.91 -2.44 8.72
C SER A 9 -4.41 -2.64 8.56
N GLY A 10 -3.67 -1.57 8.32
CA GLY A 10 -2.24 -1.65 8.08
C GLY A 10 -1.65 -0.35 7.57
N VAL A 11 -0.38 -0.40 7.19
CA VAL A 11 0.30 0.74 6.55
C VAL A 11 0.36 0.53 5.05
N TYR A 12 -0.16 1.50 4.31
CA TYR A 12 0.02 1.64 2.89
C TYR A 12 1.20 2.59 2.62
N LEU A 13 2.24 2.04 2.02
CA LEU A 13 3.42 2.75 1.55
C LEU A 13 3.15 3.16 0.11
N HIS A 14 2.68 4.38 -0.09
CA HIS A 14 2.35 4.88 -1.43
C HIS A 14 3.61 5.36 -2.14
N GLU A 15 3.83 4.85 -3.35
CA GLU A 15 4.98 5.10 -4.24
C GLU A 15 4.51 4.89 -5.70
N PHE A 16 5.08 5.64 -6.64
CA PHE A 16 4.67 5.66 -8.05
C PHE A 16 4.59 4.27 -8.71
N GLU A 17 5.62 3.42 -8.51
CA GLU A 17 5.71 2.07 -9.12
C GLU A 17 5.92 0.94 -8.11
N GLY A 18 5.89 1.22 -6.80
CA GLY A 18 6.24 0.26 -5.75
C GLY A 18 5.25 0.19 -4.59
N SER A 19 4.06 0.79 -4.76
CA SER A 19 3.07 0.93 -3.70
C SER A 19 2.74 -0.40 -3.01
N THR A 20 2.93 -0.45 -1.70
CA THR A 20 2.91 -1.69 -0.93
C THR A 20 2.03 -1.57 0.31
N PHE A 21 1.22 -2.59 0.60
CA PHE A 21 0.42 -2.67 1.82
C PHE A 21 0.94 -3.75 2.78
N VAL A 22 1.19 -3.32 4.02
CA VAL A 22 1.62 -4.17 5.13
C VAL A 22 0.44 -4.32 6.09
N GLU A 23 -0.28 -5.44 5.99
CA GLU A 23 -1.41 -5.74 6.89
C GLU A 23 -0.93 -5.84 8.34
N GLY A 24 -1.67 -5.25 9.27
CA GLY A 24 -1.39 -5.27 10.71
C GLY A 24 -0.35 -4.25 11.18
N ALA A 25 0.40 -3.63 10.27
CA ALA A 25 1.35 -2.58 10.66
C ALA A 25 0.61 -1.34 11.20
N THR A 26 1.11 -0.80 12.31
CA THR A 26 0.58 0.42 12.96
C THR A 26 1.54 1.60 12.90
N ALA A 27 2.77 1.37 12.45
CA ALA A 27 3.84 2.35 12.30
C ALA A 27 4.58 2.11 10.98
N ILE A 28 5.35 3.10 10.56
CA ILE A 28 6.20 3.00 9.36
C ILE A 28 7.21 1.87 9.61
N PRO A 29 7.29 0.85 8.73
CA PRO A 29 8.34 -0.15 8.81
C PRO A 29 9.72 0.51 8.80
N ALA A 30 10.67 0.01 9.60
CA ALA A 30 12.02 0.57 9.65
C ALA A 30 12.82 0.30 8.37
N GLU A 31 12.51 -0.81 7.69
CA GLU A 31 13.13 -1.25 6.45
C GLU A 31 12.07 -1.44 5.37
N ARG A 32 12.47 -1.38 4.09
CA ARG A 32 11.54 -1.58 2.97
C ARG A 32 11.03 -3.03 2.99
N PRO A 33 9.71 -3.26 3.14
CA PRO A 33 9.17 -4.61 3.15
C PRO A 33 9.42 -5.33 1.83
N GLY A 34 9.69 -6.63 1.90
CA GLY A 34 9.80 -7.46 0.71
C GLY A 34 8.46 -7.60 -0.01
N TYR A 35 8.47 -7.60 -1.35
CA TYR A 35 7.25 -7.79 -2.14
C TYR A 35 6.53 -9.13 -1.84
N LYS A 36 7.28 -10.17 -1.45
CA LYS A 36 6.73 -11.49 -1.11
C LYS A 36 5.94 -11.54 0.20
N GLU A 37 6.08 -10.51 1.04
CA GLU A 37 5.47 -10.45 2.37
C GLU A 37 4.31 -9.46 2.43
N THR A 38 3.98 -8.84 1.29
CA THR A 38 3.07 -7.72 1.22
C THR A 38 2.12 -7.84 0.03
N ASP A 39 1.06 -7.04 0.04
CA ASP A 39 0.11 -7.00 -1.06
C ASP A 39 0.15 -5.65 -1.77
N SER A 40 -0.18 -5.64 -3.06
CA SER A 40 -0.60 -4.41 -3.73
C SER A 40 -2.05 -4.07 -3.37
N LEU A 41 -2.40 -2.78 -3.31
CA LEU A 41 -3.80 -2.35 -3.22
C LEU A 41 -4.35 -2.00 -4.61
N GLU A 42 -5.58 -2.44 -4.87
CA GLU A 42 -6.36 -2.05 -6.03
C GLU A 42 -7.63 -1.34 -5.55
N TRP A 43 -7.85 -0.10 -5.99
CA TRP A 43 -8.96 0.71 -5.52
C TRP A 43 -10.14 0.58 -6.48
N ILE A 44 -11.31 0.16 -6.00
CA ILE A 44 -12.54 0.20 -6.82
C ILE A 44 -12.99 1.65 -6.96
N ASP A 45 -13.12 2.33 -5.82
CA ASP A 45 -13.29 3.77 -5.74
C ASP A 45 -12.03 4.32 -5.07
N GLN A 46 -11.27 5.15 -5.80
CA GLN A 46 -10.17 5.86 -5.19
C GLN A 46 -10.76 6.77 -4.09
N PRO A 47 -10.42 6.55 -2.81
CA PRO A 47 -10.72 7.56 -1.79
C PRO A 47 -10.00 8.85 -2.19
N ARG A 48 -10.33 9.98 -1.55
CA ARG A 48 -9.54 11.22 -1.65
C ARG A 48 -8.17 11.05 -0.94
N LEU A 49 -7.43 10.02 -1.33
CA LEU A 49 -6.08 9.73 -0.87
C LEU A 49 -5.17 10.88 -1.26
N GLU A 50 -5.45 11.55 -2.38
CA GLU A 50 -4.76 12.72 -2.88
C GLU A 50 -4.73 13.85 -1.85
N ASP A 51 -5.79 14.02 -1.05
CA ASP A 51 -5.82 15.00 0.04
C ASP A 51 -4.80 14.68 1.16
N LEU A 52 -4.30 13.43 1.21
CA LEU A 52 -3.28 12.95 2.12
C LEU A 52 -1.89 12.86 1.48
N LEU A 53 -1.76 13.12 0.17
CA LEU A 53 -0.48 13.05 -0.51
C LEU A 53 0.19 14.43 -0.53
N GLU A 54 1.51 14.45 -0.36
CA GLU A 54 2.32 15.62 -0.67
C GLU A 54 2.36 15.82 -2.19
N GLU A 55 2.07 17.04 -2.63
CA GLU A 55 2.14 17.42 -4.04
C GLU A 55 3.59 17.39 -4.58
N ARG A 56 4.57 17.62 -3.69
CA ARG A 56 5.99 17.69 -4.05
C ARG A 56 6.75 16.54 -3.42
N LEU A 57 6.97 15.51 -4.23
CA LEU A 57 7.86 14.40 -3.92
C LEU A 57 9.32 14.88 -4.00
N GLY A 58 10.25 14.14 -3.38
CA GLY A 58 11.65 14.55 -3.22
C GLY A 58 12.39 14.88 -4.51
N ASP A 59 13.63 15.34 -4.38
CA ASP A 59 14.51 15.87 -5.44
C ASP A 59 14.93 14.87 -6.56
N GLY A 60 14.31 13.70 -6.64
CA GLY A 60 14.54 12.68 -7.68
C GLY A 60 15.66 11.69 -7.36
N ASN A 61 16.34 11.81 -6.21
CA ASN A 61 17.47 10.92 -5.87
C ASN A 61 17.05 9.55 -5.32
N CYS A 62 15.77 9.36 -4.99
CA CYS A 62 15.23 8.12 -4.45
C CYS A 62 13.73 7.98 -4.73
N TYR A 63 13.23 6.75 -4.64
CA TYR A 63 11.79 6.52 -4.72
C TYR A 63 11.11 6.99 -3.45
N THR A 64 10.44 8.13 -3.54
CA THR A 64 9.77 8.77 -2.39
C THR A 64 8.55 7.95 -1.98
N VAL A 65 8.49 7.59 -0.70
CA VAL A 65 7.41 6.82 -0.09
C VAL A 65 6.58 7.72 0.81
N GLN A 66 5.25 7.66 0.66
CA GLN A 66 4.30 8.36 1.51
C GLN A 66 3.57 7.36 2.42
N PRO A 67 3.82 7.38 3.74
CA PRO A 67 3.28 6.37 4.65
C PRO A 67 1.88 6.75 5.16
N ILE A 68 0.91 5.87 4.93
CA ILE A 68 -0.49 6.09 5.27
C ILE A 68 -0.99 4.92 6.11
N LEU A 69 -1.39 5.19 7.35
CA LEU A 69 -2.16 4.24 8.14
C LEU A 69 -3.58 4.20 7.59
N ILE A 70 -4.03 3.02 7.18
CA ILE A 70 -5.33 2.86 6.54
C ILE A 70 -6.12 1.70 7.13
N THR A 71 -7.43 1.90 7.26
CA THR A 71 -8.40 0.85 7.57
C THR A 71 -9.50 0.89 6.51
N PHE A 72 -9.86 -0.27 5.96
CA PHE A 72 -10.82 -0.38 4.87
C PHE A 72 -11.51 -1.74 4.85
N VAL A 73 -12.63 -1.82 4.13
CA VAL A 73 -13.25 -3.10 3.75
C VAL A 73 -12.79 -3.45 2.34
N GLY A 74 -12.35 -4.70 2.14
CA GLY A 74 -11.87 -5.16 0.84
C GLY A 74 -11.86 -6.67 0.72
N ARG A 75 -11.22 -7.17 -0.34
CA ARG A 75 -11.11 -8.60 -0.65
C ARG A 75 -9.70 -8.93 -1.14
N ARG A 76 -9.02 -9.89 -0.50
CA ARG A 76 -7.71 -10.38 -0.94
C ARG A 76 -7.86 -11.39 -2.08
N THR A 77 -7.03 -11.25 -3.10
CA THR A 77 -6.87 -12.22 -4.19
C THR A 77 -5.41 -12.66 -4.23
N HIS A 78 -5.19 -13.97 -4.09
CA HIS A 78 -3.85 -14.55 -4.19
C HIS A 78 -3.62 -15.15 -5.58
N TYR A 79 -2.45 -14.89 -6.15
CA TYR A 79 -2.03 -15.35 -7.47
C TYR A 79 -0.98 -16.46 -7.32
N PRO A 80 -1.36 -17.73 -7.49
CA PRO A 80 -0.43 -18.86 -7.35
C PRO A 80 0.57 -18.98 -8.51
N ILE A 81 0.27 -18.37 -9.66
CA ILE A 81 1.14 -18.27 -10.84
C ILE A 81 1.06 -16.82 -11.34
N GLY A 82 2.21 -16.16 -11.48
CA GLY A 82 2.29 -14.70 -11.67
C GLY A 82 2.18 -13.94 -10.34
N GLY A 83 1.99 -12.62 -10.41
CA GLY A 83 1.79 -11.79 -9.23
C GLY A 83 0.99 -10.53 -9.54
N ALA A 84 0.86 -9.67 -8.55
CA ALA A 84 0.06 -8.46 -8.61
C ALA A 84 0.90 -7.19 -8.38
N GLY A 85 0.23 -6.03 -8.49
CA GLY A 85 0.87 -4.74 -8.44
C GLY A 85 1.71 -4.46 -9.69
N HIS A 86 2.55 -3.43 -9.59
CA HIS A 86 3.45 -3.07 -10.68
C HIS A 86 4.44 -4.22 -10.95
N MET A 87 4.60 -4.59 -12.22
CA MET A 87 5.41 -5.74 -12.69
C MET A 87 5.02 -7.12 -12.14
N GLY A 88 3.93 -7.25 -11.38
CA GLY A 88 3.49 -8.54 -10.83
C GLY A 88 4.41 -9.09 -9.73
N LEU A 89 5.03 -8.22 -8.92
CA LEU A 89 6.00 -8.62 -7.89
C LEU A 89 5.35 -9.12 -6.59
N HIS A 90 4.09 -8.75 -6.34
CA HIS A 90 3.38 -9.17 -5.13
C HIS A 90 2.73 -10.54 -5.29
N PRO A 91 2.70 -11.39 -4.25
CA PRO A 91 2.00 -12.67 -4.27
C PRO A 91 0.46 -12.50 -4.33
N GLY A 92 -0.03 -11.30 -4.03
CA GLY A 92 -1.45 -11.02 -3.96
C GLY A 92 -1.78 -9.53 -4.12
N LYS A 93 -3.07 -9.28 -4.33
CA LYS A 93 -3.64 -7.94 -4.21
C LYS A 93 -4.79 -7.93 -3.23
N VAL A 94 -5.02 -6.77 -2.62
CA VAL A 94 -6.27 -6.51 -1.90
C VAL A 94 -7.05 -5.47 -2.66
N THR A 95 -8.21 -5.89 -3.19
CA THR A 95 -9.16 -4.97 -3.81
C THR A 95 -9.91 -4.23 -2.71
N VAL A 96 -9.72 -2.92 -2.63
CA VAL A 96 -10.32 -2.02 -1.64
C VAL A 96 -11.71 -1.62 -2.13
N HIS A 97 -12.73 -1.95 -1.35
CA HIS A 97 -14.13 -1.62 -1.67
C HIS A 97 -14.57 -0.31 -1.02
N ARG A 98 -14.16 -0.08 0.23
CA ARG A 98 -14.56 1.12 0.97
C ARG A 98 -13.53 1.45 2.06
N VAL A 99 -12.96 2.65 1.99
CA VAL A 99 -12.10 3.16 3.06
C VAL A 99 -12.93 3.56 4.27
N ILE A 100 -12.46 3.17 5.45
CA ILE A 100 -13.05 3.55 6.75
C ILE A 100 -12.30 4.74 7.33
N SER A 101 -10.97 4.69 7.29
CA SER A 101 -10.10 5.77 7.76
C SER A 101 -8.76 5.73 7.06
N ALA A 102 -8.18 6.89 6.79
CA ALA A 102 -6.81 7.02 6.31
C ALA A 102 -6.15 8.21 7.02
N LYS A 103 -4.89 8.06 7.42
CA LYS A 103 -4.11 9.10 8.08
C LYS A 103 -2.64 8.98 7.70
N ARG A 104 -1.99 10.10 7.39
CA ARG A 104 -0.53 10.14 7.22
C ARG A 104 0.19 9.80 8.52
N LEU A 105 1.18 8.93 8.46
CA LEU A 105 2.04 8.61 9.61
C LEU A 105 3.22 9.56 9.76
N GLY A 106 3.58 10.28 8.70
CA GLY A 106 4.70 11.21 8.70
C GLY A 106 4.89 11.88 7.33
N PRO A 107 5.95 12.70 7.19
CA PRO A 107 6.34 13.26 5.90
C PRO A 107 6.71 12.15 4.92
N ALA A 108 6.79 12.50 3.64
CA ALA A 108 7.37 11.60 2.66
C ALA A 108 8.85 11.34 3.00
N PHE A 109 9.33 10.13 2.74
CA PHE A 109 10.69 9.72 3.07
C PHE A 109 11.25 8.75 2.03
N CYS A 110 12.53 8.43 2.16
CA CYS A 110 13.18 7.36 1.41
C CYS A 110 13.75 6.34 2.39
N TYR A 111 13.60 5.06 2.07
CA TYR A 111 14.36 4.03 2.78
C TYR A 111 15.83 4.15 2.42
N ASP A 112 16.69 3.98 3.42
CA ASP A 112 18.13 3.82 3.20
C ASP A 112 18.36 2.57 2.32
N ARG A 113 19.29 2.68 1.36
CA ARG A 113 19.64 1.60 0.43
C ARG A 113 20.53 0.55 1.08
#